data_AF-T2M471-F1
#
_entry.id   AF-T2M471-F1
#
_cell.length_a   1.000
_cell.length_b   1.000
_cell.length_c   1.000
_cell.angle_alpha   90.00
_cell.angle_beta   90.00
_cell.angle_gamma   90.00
#
_symmetry.space_group_name_H-M   'P 1'
#
loop_
_entity.id
_entity.type
_entity.pdbx_description
1 polymer ?
#
loop_
_entity_poly.entity_id
_entity_poly.type
_entity_poly.pdbx_seq_one_letter_code
_entity_poly.pdbx_strand_id
1 'polypeptide(L)'
;MASNSPTSILYELAKTNRLLPVYKVVADSGPPHQKTFQVHLYVGCHGPFEGIGNSLKSAKNAAASKAIVEGPPNLYLNPTVELNILSMKNKEQVVYKELESPFPQQKLETLFPPRDFIHGVHRARVKNTNRLCKMSVTVCGRTYIGEGKSKSEARGNTACLALLDLKPILLERAKHIEQEKVQNKTVNLEKNIATSNIYISLLYEKAVLHNFQIHFTTIHESRPAHLRFFHVKCEVNDKETVGEAMGKKNAKNIAAEKMLKILEEMNLPIPPKKEKPKKKKKEKKISTKTNPVTYLTQLIQLRKEPPVTYTMKAIPGDQSGALLFQIEAAITNFKSVGCGHSKREAKANAAMNLLKSLGIDLDELEAQKTRSLHEDELVKDMNEKFSTSSKAVGSSISRSIDTSAKLEKNFDSAKQKLEYIAQLEGFQLMFNDFVKNKKDNRGEFSSNLSIFTTPPEVYQGSGDSVEASRENASSKALKAMFKNAEKTLETKT
;
A
#
# COMPACT_ATOMS: atom_id res chain seq x y z
N MET A 1 26.68 5.72 -20.58
CA MET A 1 26.11 6.73 -19.65
C MET A 1 25.56 5.99 -18.45
N ALA A 2 26.33 5.91 -17.36
CA ALA A 2 25.87 5.24 -16.14
C ALA A 2 24.71 6.04 -15.54
N SER A 3 23.64 5.34 -15.16
CA SER A 3 22.40 5.91 -14.65
C SER A 3 22.63 6.77 -13.40
N ASN A 4 22.30 8.05 -13.50
CA ASN A 4 22.36 9.07 -12.43
C ASN A 4 21.33 8.81 -11.30
N SER A 5 21.34 7.65 -10.67
CA SER A 5 20.49 7.33 -9.51
C SER A 5 21.19 7.73 -8.22
N PRO A 6 20.53 8.42 -7.26
CA PRO A 6 21.14 8.81 -5.98
C PRO A 6 21.76 7.63 -5.22
N THR A 7 21.15 6.46 -5.34
CA THR A 7 21.67 5.18 -4.80
C THR A 7 23.00 4.75 -5.42
N SER A 8 23.18 4.93 -6.73
CA SER A 8 24.42 4.58 -7.44
C SER A 8 25.55 5.53 -7.05
N ILE A 9 25.25 6.82 -6.97
CA ILE A 9 26.19 7.86 -6.54
C ILE A 9 26.64 7.59 -5.11
N LEU A 10 25.70 7.31 -4.20
CA LEU A 10 26.04 6.96 -2.82
C LEU A 10 26.88 5.68 -2.74
N TYR A 11 26.59 4.67 -3.56
CA TYR A 11 27.37 3.43 -3.57
C TYR A 11 28.82 3.65 -4.01
N GLU A 12 29.04 4.46 -5.05
CA GLU A 12 30.39 4.86 -5.46
C GLU A 12 31.12 5.65 -4.37
N LEU A 13 30.43 6.60 -3.71
CA LEU A 13 30.98 7.38 -2.60
C LEU A 13 31.28 6.54 -1.36
N ALA A 14 30.42 5.58 -1.05
CA ALA A 14 30.66 4.67 0.07
C ALA A 14 31.87 3.78 -0.23
N LYS A 15 31.99 3.30 -1.48
CA LYS A 15 33.14 2.51 -1.95
C LYS A 15 34.46 3.27 -1.89
N THR A 16 34.50 4.55 -2.29
CA THR A 16 35.72 5.37 -2.20
C THR A 16 36.14 5.62 -0.76
N ASN A 17 35.17 5.81 0.14
CA ASN A 17 35.41 6.05 1.56
C ASN A 17 35.52 4.76 2.40
N ARG A 18 35.51 3.58 1.76
CA ARG A 18 35.53 2.24 2.41
C ARG A 18 34.41 2.05 3.44
N LEU A 19 33.27 2.71 3.23
CA LEU A 19 32.06 2.58 4.02
C LEU A 19 31.06 1.65 3.34
N LEU A 20 30.28 0.91 4.13
CA LEU A 20 29.22 0.04 3.63
C LEU A 20 27.85 0.69 3.88
N PRO A 21 27.07 0.99 2.84
CA PRO A 21 25.71 1.48 2.98
C PRO A 21 24.73 0.32 3.22
N VAL A 22 24.01 0.35 4.34
CA VAL A 22 23.03 -0.66 4.75
C VAL A 22 21.63 -0.05 4.74
N TYR A 23 20.75 -0.59 3.90
CA TYR A 23 19.33 -0.19 3.83
C TYR A 23 18.47 -1.16 4.65
N LYS A 24 17.69 -0.64 5.59
CA LYS A 24 16.69 -1.38 6.38
C LYS A 24 15.29 -0.85 6.10
N VAL A 25 14.35 -1.72 5.77
CA VAL A 25 12.94 -1.34 5.62
C VAL A 25 12.32 -1.34 7.02
N VAL A 26 11.76 -0.20 7.43
CA VAL A 26 11.25 0.00 8.79
C VAL A 26 9.75 -0.17 8.86
N ALA A 27 9.03 0.40 7.89
CA ALA A 27 7.60 0.28 7.82
C ALA A 27 7.16 0.14 6.36
N ASP A 28 6.07 -0.60 6.19
CA ASP A 28 5.36 -0.74 4.93
C ASP A 28 3.88 -0.57 5.27
N SER A 29 3.31 0.56 4.90
CA SER A 29 1.96 0.96 5.28
C SER A 29 1.16 1.44 4.07
N GLY A 30 -0.16 1.54 4.23
CA GLY A 30 -1.07 2.07 3.23
C GLY A 30 -1.83 1.01 2.41
N PRO A 31 -2.83 1.45 1.63
CA PRO A 31 -3.66 0.57 0.81
C PRO A 31 -2.85 -0.13 -0.29
N PRO A 32 -3.30 -1.29 -0.81
CA PRO A 32 -2.60 -2.01 -1.89
C PRO A 32 -2.32 -1.16 -3.14
N HIS A 33 -3.16 -0.17 -3.41
CA HIS A 33 -3.04 0.74 -4.56
C HIS A 33 -2.25 2.02 -4.26
N GLN A 34 -1.81 2.24 -3.01
CA GLN A 34 -1.03 3.41 -2.58
C GLN A 34 -0.11 3.03 -1.40
N LYS A 35 0.75 2.04 -1.65
CA LYS A 35 1.66 1.51 -0.66
C LYS A 35 2.81 2.49 -0.40
N THR A 36 3.11 2.76 0.86
CA THR A 36 4.20 3.65 1.29
C THR A 36 5.25 2.86 2.06
N PHE A 37 6.48 2.93 1.57
CA PHE A 37 7.64 2.28 2.17
C PHE A 37 8.49 3.32 2.90
N GLN A 38 8.86 3.00 4.13
CA GLN A 38 9.80 3.76 4.94
C GLN A 38 11.10 2.95 5.05
N VAL A 39 12.21 3.55 4.64
CA VAL A 39 13.53 2.92 4.58
C VAL A 39 14.53 3.75 5.38
N HIS A 40 15.23 3.13 6.31
CA HIS A 40 16.36 3.71 6.99
C HIS A 40 17.66 3.27 6.32
N LEU A 41 18.55 4.21 6.06
CA LEU A 41 19.87 3.98 5.52
C LEU A 41 20.93 4.31 6.58
N TYR A 42 21.88 3.39 6.73
CA TYR A 42 23.08 3.56 7.56
C TYR A 42 24.30 3.56 6.66
N VAL A 43 25.21 4.50 6.83
CA VAL A 43 26.47 4.58 6.08
C VAL A 43 27.61 4.57 7.11
N GLY A 44 28.22 3.40 7.32
CA GLY A 44 29.18 3.21 8.42
C GLY A 44 28.52 3.40 9.79
N CYS A 45 29.06 4.31 10.61
CA CYS A 45 28.51 4.69 11.91
C CYS A 45 27.46 5.82 11.85
N HIS A 46 27.13 6.31 10.64
CA HIS A 46 26.20 7.43 10.47
C HIS A 46 24.82 6.95 9.99
N GLY A 47 23.78 7.55 10.54
CA GLY A 47 22.38 7.22 10.30
C GLY A 47 21.57 7.18 11.61
N PRO A 48 20.26 6.88 11.55
CA PRO A 48 19.50 6.49 10.36
C PRO A 48 19.10 7.68 9.47
N PHE A 49 19.35 7.59 8.16
CA PHE A 49 18.76 8.49 7.17
C PHE A 49 17.44 7.90 6.66
N GLU A 50 16.34 8.61 6.91
CA GLU A 50 15.00 8.10 6.61
C GLU A 50 14.50 8.55 5.24
N GLY A 51 14.19 7.60 4.36
CA GLY A 51 13.54 7.83 3.07
C GLY A 51 12.15 7.21 3.00
N ILE A 52 11.17 8.01 2.59
CA ILE A 52 9.78 7.57 2.36
C ILE A 52 9.50 7.59 0.87
N GLY A 53 8.82 6.56 0.35
CA GLY A 53 8.38 6.56 -1.05
C GLY A 53 7.32 5.51 -1.37
N ASN A 54 6.62 5.70 -2.49
CA ASN A 54 5.53 4.81 -2.92
C ASN A 54 6.01 3.47 -3.49
N SER A 55 7.32 3.25 -3.53
CA SER A 55 7.96 1.99 -3.90
C SER A 55 9.25 1.84 -3.13
N LEU A 56 9.69 0.61 -2.88
CA LEU A 56 10.95 0.33 -2.19
C LEU A 56 12.15 1.00 -2.90
N LYS A 57 12.14 1.05 -4.23
CA LYS A 57 13.18 1.71 -5.03
C LYS A 57 13.16 3.23 -4.85
N SER A 58 11.98 3.83 -4.82
CA SER A 58 11.81 5.27 -4.56
C SER A 58 12.25 5.64 -3.14
N ALA A 59 11.82 4.86 -2.13
CA ALA A 59 12.19 5.07 -0.73
C ALA A 59 13.70 4.94 -0.49
N LYS A 60 14.35 3.95 -1.12
CA LYS A 60 15.82 3.80 -1.11
C LYS A 60 16.53 5.00 -1.76
N ASN A 61 16.02 5.47 -2.90
CA ASN A 61 16.56 6.65 -3.57
C ASN A 61 16.39 7.92 -2.71
N ALA A 62 15.26 8.10 -2.03
CA ALA A 62 15.01 9.20 -1.12
C ALA A 62 15.95 9.16 0.10
N ALA A 63 16.13 7.99 0.72
CA ALA A 63 17.06 7.78 1.81
C ALA A 63 18.51 8.08 1.37
N ALA A 64 18.90 7.60 0.19
CA ALA A 64 20.21 7.86 -0.39
C ALA A 64 20.46 9.35 -0.66
N SER A 65 19.45 10.08 -1.18
CA SER A 65 19.58 11.52 -1.40
C SER A 65 19.76 12.31 -0.11
N LYS A 66 19.09 11.91 0.98
CA LYS A 66 19.29 12.53 2.30
C LYS A 66 20.68 12.22 2.85
N ALA A 67 21.12 10.97 2.77
CA ALA A 67 22.47 10.58 3.21
C ALA A 67 23.60 11.25 2.41
N ILE A 68 23.39 11.67 1.16
CA ILE A 68 24.38 12.45 0.41
C ILE A 68 24.46 13.90 0.91
N VAL A 69 23.33 14.48 1.34
CA VAL A 69 23.24 15.88 1.76
C VAL A 69 23.59 16.05 3.25
N GLU A 70 23.11 15.14 4.10
CA GLU A 70 23.22 15.16 5.56
C GLU A 70 24.27 14.16 6.09
N GLY A 71 24.92 13.40 5.21
CA GLY A 71 25.90 12.37 5.56
C GLY A 71 27.16 12.90 6.23
N PRO A 72 28.03 11.99 6.71
CA PRO A 72 29.26 12.39 7.39
C PRO A 72 30.13 13.34 6.56
N PRO A 73 30.83 14.28 7.24
CA PRO A 73 31.74 15.23 6.59
C PRO A 73 32.91 14.54 5.86
N ASN A 74 33.16 13.26 6.16
CA ASN A 74 34.19 12.43 5.50
C ASN A 74 33.70 11.68 4.25
N LEU A 75 32.44 11.87 3.82
CA LEU A 75 32.05 11.49 2.46
C LEU A 75 32.64 12.53 1.50
N TYR A 76 33.87 12.31 1.06
CA TYR A 76 34.53 13.22 0.11
C TYR A 76 33.79 13.19 -1.23
N LEU A 77 32.80 14.08 -1.40
CA LEU A 77 32.28 14.44 -2.71
C LEU A 77 33.33 15.31 -3.39
N ASN A 78 33.62 15.00 -4.66
CA ASN A 78 34.42 15.91 -5.46
C ASN A 78 33.67 17.27 -5.53
N PRO A 79 34.27 18.40 -5.13
CA PRO A 79 33.60 19.70 -5.05
C PRO A 79 32.89 20.10 -6.36
N THR A 80 33.45 19.69 -7.49
CA THR A 80 32.86 19.89 -8.82
C THR A 80 31.52 19.17 -9.01
N VAL A 81 31.38 17.96 -8.45
CA VAL A 81 30.18 17.12 -8.53
C VAL A 81 29.10 17.65 -7.59
N GLU A 82 29.48 18.06 -6.37
CA GLU A 82 28.55 18.66 -5.41
C GLU A 82 27.91 19.95 -5.96
N LEU A 83 28.73 20.84 -6.51
CA LEU A 83 28.26 22.09 -7.12
C LEU A 83 27.28 21.81 -8.27
N ASN A 84 27.63 20.89 -9.18
CA ASN A 84 26.77 20.52 -10.29
C ASN A 84 25.44 19.93 -9.80
N ILE A 85 25.43 19.06 -8.78
CA ILE A 85 24.20 18.46 -8.24
C ILE A 85 23.29 19.54 -7.62
N LEU A 86 23.85 20.46 -6.83
CA LEU A 86 23.09 21.52 -6.19
C LEU A 86 22.50 22.50 -7.22
N SER A 87 23.27 22.89 -8.22
CA SER A 87 22.78 23.74 -9.31
C SER A 87 21.69 23.04 -10.14
N MET A 88 21.87 21.76 -10.46
CA MET A 88 20.86 20.98 -11.20
C MET A 88 19.55 20.82 -10.43
N LYS A 89 19.59 20.66 -9.09
CA LYS A 89 18.40 20.65 -8.24
C LYS A 89 17.60 21.96 -8.33
N ASN A 90 18.30 23.08 -8.52
CA ASN A 90 17.71 24.41 -8.65
C ASN A 90 17.48 24.85 -10.11
N LYS A 91 17.62 23.94 -11.08
CA LYS A 91 17.49 24.19 -12.54
C LYS A 91 18.50 25.22 -13.09
N GLU A 92 19.68 25.31 -12.47
CA GLU A 92 20.77 26.18 -12.91
C GLU A 92 21.93 25.35 -13.48
N GLN A 93 22.64 25.91 -14.46
CA GLN A 93 23.78 25.25 -15.10
C GLN A 93 25.11 25.84 -14.62
N VAL A 94 26.09 24.98 -14.40
CA VAL A 94 27.46 25.35 -14.02
C VAL A 94 28.34 25.38 -15.27
N VAL A 95 29.03 26.50 -15.50
CA VAL A 95 29.95 26.67 -16.64
C VAL A 95 31.38 26.86 -16.14
N TYR A 96 32.29 25.99 -16.53
CA TYR A 96 33.73 26.08 -16.22
C TYR A 96 34.52 26.60 -17.42
N LYS A 97 35.42 27.56 -17.21
CA LYS A 97 36.33 28.10 -18.24
C LYS A 97 37.76 28.10 -17.74
N GLU A 98 38.67 27.58 -18.56
CA GLU A 98 40.10 27.66 -18.28
C GLU A 98 40.60 29.08 -18.56
N LEU A 99 41.35 29.66 -17.63
CA LEU A 99 41.97 30.98 -17.80
C LEU A 99 43.45 30.74 -18.15
N GLU A 100 43.87 31.17 -19.34
CA GLU A 100 45.26 31.08 -19.76
C GLU A 100 46.12 32.06 -18.95
N SER A 101 47.32 31.60 -18.56
CA SER A 101 48.30 32.45 -17.87
C SER A 101 48.85 33.49 -18.86
N PRO A 102 48.97 34.77 -18.47
CA PRO A 102 49.36 35.86 -19.36
C PRO A 102 50.81 35.81 -19.88
N PHE A 103 51.58 34.76 -19.56
CA PHE A 103 52.93 34.60 -20.09
C PHE A 103 52.92 33.75 -21.37
N PRO A 104 53.20 34.34 -22.55
CA PRO A 104 53.32 33.60 -23.78
C PRO A 104 54.40 32.52 -23.63
N GLN A 105 54.12 31.34 -24.18
CA GLN A 105 55.09 30.25 -24.24
C GLN A 105 56.30 30.76 -25.03
N GLN A 106 57.41 31.10 -24.35
CA GLN A 106 58.69 31.18 -25.03
C GLN A 106 58.98 29.77 -25.57
N LYS A 107 58.71 29.57 -26.86
CA LYS A 107 59.32 28.50 -27.64
C LYS A 107 60.81 28.75 -27.58
N LEU A 108 61.50 28.16 -26.61
CA LEU A 108 62.94 27.97 -26.71
C LEU A 108 63.15 26.79 -27.67
N GLU A 109 62.88 27.01 -28.95
CA GLU A 109 63.29 26.12 -30.04
C GLU A 109 64.81 26.17 -30.13
N THR A 110 65.44 25.27 -29.39
CA THR A 110 66.60 24.49 -29.82
C THR A 110 67.61 25.21 -30.73
N LEU A 111 68.59 25.90 -30.14
CA LEU A 111 69.87 26.25 -30.79
C LEU A 111 70.82 25.05 -30.97
N PHE A 112 70.35 23.81 -30.71
CA PHE A 112 71.15 22.60 -30.86
C PHE A 112 70.44 21.62 -31.80
N PRO A 113 71.03 21.28 -32.97
CA PRO A 113 70.45 20.29 -33.87
C PRO A 113 70.54 18.89 -33.23
N PRO A 114 69.60 17.98 -33.54
CA PRO A 114 69.63 16.63 -32.97
C PRO A 114 70.77 15.85 -33.63
N ARG A 115 71.85 15.61 -32.88
CA ARG A 115 72.78 14.54 -33.23
C ARG A 115 72.09 13.22 -32.90
N ASP A 116 71.88 12.45 -33.96
CA ASP A 116 71.62 11.03 -33.85
C ASP A 116 72.73 10.34 -33.04
N PHE A 117 72.34 9.25 -32.40
CA PHE A 117 73.15 8.19 -31.77
C PHE A 117 73.08 8.05 -30.24
N ILE A 118 72.24 7.06 -29.85
CA ILE A 118 72.55 5.88 -29.02
C ILE A 118 72.52 6.02 -27.47
N HIS A 119 71.76 5.08 -26.89
CA HIS A 119 71.66 4.60 -25.50
C HIS A 119 70.70 5.33 -24.53
N GLY A 120 69.50 4.76 -24.42
CA GLY A 120 69.18 4.01 -23.19
C GLY A 120 69.10 4.79 -21.88
N VAL A 121 68.58 6.02 -21.88
CA VAL A 121 68.05 6.63 -20.66
C VAL A 121 66.83 7.45 -21.04
N HIS A 122 65.66 7.10 -20.51
CA HIS A 122 64.48 7.95 -20.58
C HIS A 122 64.84 9.31 -19.98
N ARG A 123 65.20 10.30 -20.80
CA ARG A 123 65.21 11.70 -20.40
C ARG A 123 63.76 12.05 -20.08
N ALA A 124 63.40 11.96 -18.80
CA ALA A 124 62.17 12.51 -18.29
C ALA A 124 62.16 13.99 -18.69
N ARG A 125 61.27 14.37 -19.62
CA ARG A 125 60.99 15.77 -19.91
C ARG A 125 60.80 16.45 -18.55
N VAL A 126 61.60 17.47 -18.26
CA VAL A 126 61.42 18.32 -17.09
C VAL A 126 60.02 18.95 -17.25
N LYS A 127 59.02 18.35 -16.62
CA LYS A 127 57.68 18.92 -16.53
C LYS A 127 57.87 20.19 -15.72
N ASN A 128 57.58 21.34 -16.32
CA ASN A 128 57.67 22.63 -15.67
C ASN A 128 56.70 22.64 -14.45
N THR A 129 57.21 22.31 -13.26
CA THR A 129 56.40 22.01 -12.06
C THR A 129 55.82 23.25 -11.37
N ASN A 130 56.06 24.45 -11.91
CA ASN A 130 55.70 25.73 -11.28
C ASN A 130 54.59 26.53 -12.00
N ARG A 131 53.88 25.95 -12.97
CA ARG A 131 52.74 26.62 -13.60
C ARG A 131 51.44 26.29 -12.86
N LEU A 132 50.90 27.26 -12.14
CA LEU A 132 49.55 27.20 -11.57
C LEU A 132 48.52 27.35 -12.70
N CYS A 133 47.64 26.37 -12.84
CA CYS A 133 46.47 26.45 -13.72
C CYS A 133 45.39 27.29 -13.04
N LYS A 134 44.76 28.21 -13.78
CA LYS A 134 43.61 28.99 -13.29
C LYS A 134 42.33 28.54 -13.98
N MET A 135 41.24 28.46 -13.23
CA MET A 135 39.93 28.07 -13.73
C MET A 135 38.87 29.00 -13.16
N SER A 136 37.94 29.45 -14.00
CA SER A 136 36.75 30.17 -13.56
C SER A 136 35.50 29.31 -13.66
N VAL A 137 34.57 29.50 -12.74
CA VAL A 137 33.24 28.88 -12.75
C VAL A 137 32.16 29.95 -12.63
N THR A 138 31.10 29.82 -13.43
CA THR A 138 29.94 30.71 -13.41
C THR A 138 28.70 29.94 -12.98
N VAL A 139 28.05 30.38 -11.90
CA VAL A 139 26.82 29.78 -11.32
C VAL A 139 25.96 30.90 -10.73
N CYS A 140 24.63 30.87 -10.93
CA CYS A 140 23.69 31.93 -10.48
C CYS A 140 24.05 33.36 -10.94
N GLY A 141 24.80 33.52 -12.04
CA GLY A 141 25.34 34.83 -12.46
C GLY A 141 26.55 35.33 -11.65
N ARG A 142 27.07 34.55 -10.71
CA ARG A 142 28.31 34.82 -9.97
C ARG A 142 29.48 34.06 -10.60
N THR A 143 30.65 34.68 -10.62
CA THR A 143 31.89 34.10 -11.14
C THR A 143 32.91 33.91 -10.03
N TYR A 144 33.48 32.71 -9.94
CA TYR A 144 34.53 32.38 -8.99
C TYR A 144 35.77 31.91 -9.76
N ILE A 145 36.95 32.23 -9.25
CA ILE A 145 38.23 31.87 -9.87
C ILE A 145 39.06 31.11 -8.84
N GLY A 146 39.63 29.99 -9.25
CA GLY A 146 40.48 29.14 -8.42
C GLY A 146 41.74 28.74 -9.16
N GLU A 147 42.79 28.50 -8.39
CA GLU A 147 44.11 28.14 -8.88
C GLU A 147 44.53 26.77 -8.34
N GLY A 148 45.34 26.03 -9.10
CA GLY A 148 45.84 24.72 -8.69
C GLY A 148 47.07 24.29 -9.46
N LYS A 149 47.80 23.30 -8.96
CA LYS A 149 49.02 22.78 -9.61
C LYS A 149 48.68 21.95 -10.86
N SER A 150 47.42 21.56 -11.01
CA SER A 150 46.88 20.90 -12.19
C SER A 150 45.52 21.49 -12.59
N LYS A 151 45.10 21.29 -13.84
CA LYS A 151 43.76 21.71 -14.32
C LYS A 151 42.62 21.11 -13.50
N SER A 152 42.80 19.87 -13.02
CA SER A 152 41.80 19.17 -12.20
C SER A 152 41.71 19.77 -10.80
N GLU A 153 42.85 20.08 -10.19
CA GLU A 153 42.92 20.72 -8.87
C GLU A 153 42.39 22.15 -8.92
N ALA A 154 42.73 22.91 -9.97
CA ALA A 154 42.18 24.24 -10.20
C ALA A 154 40.65 24.19 -10.29
N ARG A 155 40.06 23.27 -11.08
CA ARG A 155 38.61 23.07 -11.15
C ARG A 155 37.99 22.72 -9.79
N GLY A 156 38.64 21.84 -9.03
CA GLY A 156 38.21 21.47 -7.68
C GLY A 156 38.18 22.67 -6.74
N ASN A 157 39.27 23.43 -6.70
CA ASN A 157 39.42 24.62 -5.85
C ASN A 157 38.43 25.72 -6.24
N THR A 158 38.22 25.98 -7.54
CA THR A 158 37.21 26.92 -8.02
C THR A 158 35.80 26.49 -7.59
N ALA A 159 35.48 25.20 -7.68
CA ALA A 159 34.20 24.67 -7.25
C ALA A 159 34.01 24.75 -5.71
N CYS A 160 35.07 24.54 -4.92
CA CYS A 160 35.03 24.77 -3.47
C CYS A 160 34.66 26.22 -3.14
N LEU A 161 35.30 27.19 -3.80
CA LEU A 161 35.04 28.61 -3.57
C LEU A 161 33.58 28.98 -3.90
N ALA A 162 33.07 28.47 -5.02
CA ALA A 162 31.66 28.67 -5.38
C ALA A 162 30.70 28.01 -4.37
N LEU A 163 31.03 26.81 -3.88
CA LEU A 163 30.21 26.11 -2.89
C LEU A 163 30.15 26.82 -1.54
N LEU A 164 31.26 27.40 -1.07
CA LEU A 164 31.29 28.10 0.22
C LEU A 164 30.27 29.24 0.28
N ASP A 165 30.09 29.97 -0.82
CA ASP A 165 29.14 31.09 -0.91
C ASP A 165 27.72 30.63 -1.32
N LEU A 166 27.60 29.71 -2.28
CA LEU A 166 26.31 29.35 -2.87
C LEU A 166 25.55 28.23 -2.13
N LYS A 167 26.24 27.35 -1.39
CA LYS A 167 25.60 26.21 -0.72
C LYS A 167 24.41 26.60 0.18
N PRO A 168 24.48 27.62 1.06
CA PRO A 168 23.32 28.00 1.88
C PRO A 168 22.14 28.49 1.03
N ILE A 169 22.41 29.34 0.02
CA ILE A 169 21.40 29.93 -0.87
C ILE A 169 20.70 28.84 -1.70
N LEU A 170 21.47 27.90 -2.24
CA LEU A 170 20.96 26.80 -3.07
C LEU A 170 20.15 25.79 -2.25
N LEU A 171 20.51 25.55 -0.99
CA LEU A 171 19.76 24.69 -0.07
C LEU A 171 18.41 25.30 0.30
N GLU A 172 18.34 26.60 0.58
CA GLU A 172 17.08 27.30 0.86
C GLU A 172 16.14 27.29 -0.34
N ARG A 173 16.65 27.62 -1.54
CA ARG A 173 15.86 27.56 -2.78
C ARG A 173 15.31 26.16 -3.05
N ALA A 174 16.12 25.12 -2.82
CA ALA A 174 15.69 23.74 -3.02
C ALA A 174 14.51 23.36 -2.11
N LYS A 175 14.51 23.83 -0.85
CA LYS A 175 13.40 23.61 0.10
C LYS A 175 12.09 24.26 -0.39
N HIS A 176 12.16 25.49 -0.88
CA HIS A 176 10.98 26.18 -1.43
C HIS A 176 10.42 25.45 -2.66
N ILE A 177 11.27 25.00 -3.58
CA ILE A 177 10.85 24.23 -4.76
C ILE A 177 10.18 22.90 -4.37
N GLU A 178 10.68 22.24 -3.34
CA GLU A 178 10.07 21.00 -2.83
C GLU A 178 8.70 21.26 -2.19
N GLN A 179 8.56 22.33 -1.40
CA GLN A 179 7.29 22.74 -0.81
C GLN A 179 6.24 23.06 -1.89
N GLU A 180 6.62 23.84 -2.92
CA GLU A 180 5.75 24.15 -4.06
C GLU A 180 5.32 22.89 -4.84
N LYS A 181 6.22 21.91 -5.01
CA LYS A 181 5.88 20.64 -5.66
C LYS A 181 4.87 19.83 -4.85
N VAL A 182 5.03 19.78 -3.53
CA VAL A 182 4.09 19.06 -2.64
C VAL A 182 2.71 19.71 -2.70
N GLN A 183 2.65 21.03 -2.62
CA GLN A 183 1.40 21.80 -2.63
C GLN A 183 0.68 21.73 -3.99
N ASN A 184 1.42 21.78 -5.11
CA ASN A 184 0.83 21.60 -6.44
C ASN A 184 0.34 20.18 -6.71
N LYS A 185 0.90 19.17 -6.01
CA LYS A 185 0.50 17.76 -6.14
C LYS A 185 -0.74 17.45 -5.31
N THR A 186 -0.87 18.00 -4.10
CA THR A 186 -2.07 17.86 -3.26
C THR A 186 -3.28 18.54 -3.91
N VAL A 187 -3.13 19.78 -4.37
CA VAL A 187 -4.22 20.53 -5.02
C VAL A 187 -4.69 19.87 -6.33
N ASN A 188 -3.80 19.24 -7.10
CA ASN A 188 -4.18 18.54 -8.34
C ASN A 188 -4.79 17.15 -8.11
N LEU A 189 -4.42 16.43 -7.04
CA LEU A 189 -5.02 15.14 -6.71
C LEU A 189 -6.45 15.31 -6.17
N GLU A 190 -6.68 16.29 -5.29
CA GLU A 190 -8.00 16.56 -4.70
C GLU A 190 -9.01 17.03 -5.75
N LYS A 191 -8.57 17.88 -6.70
CA LYS A 191 -9.43 18.34 -7.81
C LYS A 191 -9.75 17.22 -8.81
N ASN A 192 -8.83 16.30 -9.09
CA ASN A 192 -9.05 15.25 -10.10
C ASN A 192 -9.83 14.03 -9.58
N ILE A 193 -9.67 13.63 -8.32
CA ILE A 193 -10.32 12.41 -7.80
C ILE A 193 -11.78 12.68 -7.41
N ALA A 194 -12.08 13.87 -6.89
CA ALA A 194 -13.44 14.25 -6.49
C ALA A 194 -14.33 14.59 -7.71
N THR A 195 -13.85 15.36 -8.68
CA THR A 195 -14.74 15.90 -9.72
C THR A 195 -15.03 14.92 -10.85
N SER A 196 -14.12 13.99 -11.20
CA SER A 196 -14.17 13.28 -12.49
C SER A 196 -15.34 12.31 -12.70
N ASN A 197 -16.08 11.94 -11.64
CA ASN A 197 -17.16 10.94 -11.69
C ASN A 197 -18.49 11.39 -11.06
N ILE A 198 -18.51 12.55 -10.39
CA ILE A 198 -19.71 13.01 -9.68
C ILE A 198 -20.77 13.46 -10.68
N TYR A 199 -20.40 14.26 -11.68
CA TYR A 199 -21.37 14.88 -12.59
C TYR A 199 -22.04 13.87 -13.52
N ILE A 200 -21.30 12.86 -14.00
CA ILE A 200 -21.91 11.78 -14.81
C ILE A 200 -22.97 11.04 -14.00
N SER A 201 -22.66 10.68 -12.76
CA SER A 201 -23.56 9.93 -11.88
C SER A 201 -24.81 10.74 -11.54
N LEU A 202 -24.62 12.02 -11.23
CA LEU A 202 -25.70 12.95 -10.89
C LEU A 202 -26.61 13.25 -12.09
N LEU A 203 -26.05 13.33 -13.30
CA LEU A 203 -26.83 13.47 -14.52
C LEU A 203 -27.74 12.26 -14.76
N TYR A 204 -27.23 11.03 -14.58
CA TYR A 204 -28.04 9.82 -14.70
C TYR A 204 -29.14 9.73 -13.62
N GLU A 205 -28.84 10.12 -12.38
CA GLU A 205 -29.84 10.19 -11.32
C GLU A 205 -30.98 11.15 -11.67
N LYS A 206 -30.63 12.36 -12.13
CA LYS A 206 -31.62 13.37 -12.57
C LYS A 206 -32.42 12.90 -13.78
N ALA A 207 -31.79 12.23 -14.74
CA ALA A 207 -32.48 11.66 -15.89
C ALA A 207 -33.48 10.57 -15.52
N VAL A 208 -33.18 9.73 -14.52
CA VAL A 208 -34.15 8.74 -14.03
C VAL A 208 -35.36 9.41 -13.37
N LEU A 209 -35.17 10.53 -12.68
CA LEU A 209 -36.27 11.29 -12.07
C LEU A 209 -37.21 11.92 -13.11
N HIS A 210 -36.66 12.41 -14.21
CA HIS A 210 -37.42 13.08 -15.27
C HIS A 210 -37.72 12.21 -16.50
N ASN A 211 -37.37 10.91 -16.46
CA ASN A 211 -37.43 9.98 -17.60
C ASN A 211 -36.70 10.49 -18.86
N PHE A 212 -35.54 11.10 -18.71
CA PHE A 212 -34.71 11.53 -19.85
C PHE A 212 -33.83 10.39 -20.38
N GLN A 213 -33.63 10.35 -21.69
CA GLN A 213 -32.68 9.45 -22.33
C GLN A 213 -31.36 10.20 -22.56
N ILE A 214 -30.27 9.69 -21.97
CA ILE A 214 -28.93 10.29 -22.09
C ILE A 214 -28.10 9.47 -23.08
N HIS A 215 -27.55 10.12 -24.10
CA HIS A 215 -26.61 9.51 -25.04
C HIS A 215 -25.26 10.25 -25.01
N PHE A 216 -24.15 9.51 -25.05
CA PHE A 216 -22.80 10.08 -25.10
C PHE A 216 -22.07 9.60 -26.34
N THR A 217 -21.77 10.50 -27.28
CA THR A 217 -21.03 10.22 -28.50
C THR A 217 -19.66 10.90 -28.47
N THR A 218 -18.63 10.20 -28.94
CA THR A 218 -17.31 10.82 -29.12
C THR A 218 -17.25 11.41 -30.51
N ILE A 219 -17.13 12.73 -30.62
CA ILE A 219 -17.16 13.44 -31.89
C ILE A 219 -15.82 13.26 -32.60
N HIS A 220 -14.75 13.67 -31.92
CA HIS A 220 -13.42 13.71 -32.52
C HIS A 220 -12.34 13.68 -31.44
N GLU A 221 -11.14 13.25 -31.84
CA GLU A 221 -9.99 13.12 -30.96
C GLU A 221 -8.84 13.93 -31.55
N SER A 222 -8.40 14.98 -30.85
CA SER A 222 -7.40 15.92 -31.32
C SER A 222 -6.05 15.69 -30.61
N ARG A 223 -4.95 16.08 -31.28
CA ARG A 223 -3.55 16.06 -30.81
C ARG A 223 -2.84 14.69 -30.81
N PRO A 224 -1.49 14.67 -30.70
CA PRO A 224 -0.69 13.45 -30.71
C PRO A 224 -1.01 12.50 -29.55
N ALA A 225 -0.67 11.21 -29.70
CA ALA A 225 -1.04 10.14 -28.76
C ALA A 225 -0.65 10.40 -27.28
N HIS A 226 0.43 11.14 -27.03
CA HIS A 226 0.90 11.47 -25.67
C HIS A 226 0.14 12.66 -25.03
N LEU A 227 -0.66 13.40 -25.79
CA LEU A 227 -1.43 14.58 -25.36
C LEU A 227 -2.85 14.59 -25.97
N ARG A 228 -3.47 13.41 -26.08
CA ARG A 228 -4.75 13.25 -26.78
C ARG A 228 -5.92 13.89 -26.04
N PHE A 229 -6.63 14.78 -26.73
CA PHE A 229 -7.88 15.40 -26.28
C PHE A 229 -9.06 14.69 -26.92
N PHE A 230 -10.14 14.53 -26.15
CA PHE A 230 -11.38 13.93 -26.60
C PHE A 230 -12.48 14.98 -26.51
N HIS A 231 -13.24 15.10 -27.60
CA HIS A 231 -14.44 15.91 -27.67
C HIS A 231 -15.63 14.95 -27.57
N VAL A 232 -16.38 15.04 -26.47
CA VAL A 232 -17.53 14.15 -26.21
C VAL A 232 -18.79 14.99 -26.15
N LYS A 233 -19.77 14.61 -26.97
CA LYS A 233 -21.12 15.14 -26.96
C LYS A 233 -21.97 14.40 -25.95
N CYS A 234 -22.79 15.11 -25.20
CA CYS A 234 -23.86 14.58 -24.37
C CYS A 234 -25.19 15.09 -24.94
N GLU A 235 -26.09 14.18 -25.27
CA GLU A 235 -27.44 14.47 -25.77
C GLU A 235 -28.44 14.02 -24.71
N VAL A 236 -29.33 14.93 -24.30
CA VAL A 236 -30.41 14.67 -23.35
C VAL A 236 -31.69 15.27 -23.93
N ASN A 237 -32.54 14.41 -24.49
CA ASN A 237 -33.70 14.80 -25.29
C ASN A 237 -33.31 15.82 -26.40
N ASP A 238 -33.76 17.08 -26.29
CA ASP A 238 -33.53 18.15 -27.29
C ASP A 238 -32.30 19.02 -26.99
N LYS A 239 -31.51 18.67 -25.98
CA LYS A 239 -30.34 19.44 -25.54
C LYS A 239 -29.06 18.71 -25.81
N GLU A 240 -28.07 19.46 -26.25
CA GLU A 240 -26.76 18.95 -26.59
C GLU A 240 -25.68 19.77 -25.89
N THR A 241 -24.70 19.09 -25.28
CA THR A 241 -23.51 19.74 -24.72
C THR A 241 -22.25 19.04 -25.17
N VAL A 242 -21.16 19.79 -25.26
CA VAL A 242 -19.84 19.25 -25.63
C VAL A 242 -18.85 19.49 -24.50
N GLY A 243 -18.17 18.42 -24.10
CA GLY A 243 -17.07 18.43 -23.13
C GLY A 243 -15.75 18.08 -23.80
N GLU A 244 -14.71 18.85 -23.47
CA GLU A 244 -13.37 18.70 -24.03
C GLU A 244 -12.37 18.45 -22.93
N ALA A 245 -11.66 17.31 -22.98
CA ALA A 245 -10.64 17.01 -21.99
C ALA A 245 -9.59 16.01 -22.49
N MET A 246 -8.48 15.93 -21.76
CA MET A 246 -7.57 14.79 -21.84
C MET A 246 -8.22 13.55 -21.23
N GLY A 247 -8.40 12.51 -22.05
CA GLY A 247 -9.09 11.27 -21.68
C GLY A 247 -10.61 11.30 -21.89
N LYS A 248 -11.16 10.21 -22.49
CA LYS A 248 -12.59 10.03 -22.78
C LYS A 248 -13.50 10.23 -21.56
N LYS A 249 -13.03 9.81 -20.40
CA LYS A 249 -13.78 9.85 -19.14
C LYS A 249 -13.95 11.29 -18.62
N ASN A 250 -12.89 12.09 -18.69
CA ASN A 250 -12.91 13.48 -18.26
C ASN A 250 -13.75 14.33 -19.21
N ALA A 251 -13.67 14.04 -20.52
CA ALA A 251 -14.48 14.72 -21.53
C ALA A 251 -15.99 14.46 -21.31
N LYS A 252 -16.38 13.22 -21.00
CA LYS A 252 -17.75 12.88 -20.58
C LYS A 252 -18.20 13.64 -19.34
N ASN A 253 -17.32 13.78 -18.36
CA ASN A 253 -17.64 14.44 -17.11
C ASN A 253 -17.87 15.95 -17.28
N ILE A 254 -17.04 16.62 -18.09
CA ILE A 254 -17.23 18.04 -18.45
C ILE A 254 -18.51 18.23 -19.28
N ALA A 255 -18.80 17.31 -20.21
CA ALA A 255 -20.05 17.35 -20.98
C ALA A 255 -21.28 17.21 -20.06
N ALA A 256 -21.20 16.29 -19.09
CA ALA A 256 -22.26 16.06 -18.11
C ALA A 256 -22.46 17.25 -17.16
N GLU A 257 -21.38 17.91 -16.71
CA GLU A 257 -21.46 19.10 -15.86
C GLU A 257 -22.17 20.25 -16.58
N LYS A 258 -21.81 20.51 -17.85
CA LYS A 258 -22.50 21.52 -18.68
C LYS A 258 -23.97 21.16 -18.87
N MET A 259 -24.27 19.88 -19.09
CA MET A 259 -25.65 19.42 -19.27
C MET A 259 -26.49 19.61 -18.00
N LEU A 260 -25.93 19.33 -16.83
CA LEU A 260 -26.60 19.54 -15.55
C LEU A 260 -27.02 20.99 -15.34
N LYS A 261 -26.15 21.96 -15.67
CA LYS A 261 -26.45 23.39 -15.59
C LYS A 261 -27.65 23.76 -16.47
N ILE A 262 -27.67 23.29 -17.72
CA ILE A 262 -28.79 23.52 -18.66
C ILE A 262 -30.10 22.84 -18.19
N LEU A 263 -29.99 21.73 -17.45
CA LEU A 263 -31.16 21.06 -16.84
C LEU A 263 -31.64 21.72 -15.53
N GLU A 264 -30.78 22.45 -14.83
CA GLU A 264 -31.14 23.24 -13.63
C GLU A 264 -31.87 24.52 -14.01
N GLU A 265 -31.40 25.22 -15.05
CA GLU A 265 -32.01 26.47 -15.54
C GLU A 265 -33.44 26.30 -16.08
N MET A 266 -33.83 25.08 -16.44
CA MET A 266 -35.12 24.80 -17.09
C MET A 266 -36.23 24.30 -16.17
N ASN A 267 -35.95 24.14 -14.86
CA ASN A 267 -36.88 23.78 -13.78
C ASN A 267 -38.26 23.25 -14.24
N LEU A 268 -38.28 22.02 -14.76
CA LEU A 268 -39.50 21.37 -15.20
C LEU A 268 -40.32 20.90 -13.99
N PRO A 269 -41.66 21.09 -13.99
CA PRO A 269 -42.53 20.63 -12.91
C PRO A 269 -42.33 19.13 -12.66
N ILE A 270 -42.09 18.77 -11.40
CA ILE A 270 -41.86 17.39 -10.97
C ILE A 270 -43.16 16.61 -11.17
N PRO A 271 -43.23 15.61 -12.07
CA PRO A 271 -44.40 14.74 -12.13
C PRO A 271 -44.52 13.92 -10.82
N PRO A 272 -45.74 13.64 -10.33
CA PRO A 272 -45.94 12.97 -9.05
C PRO A 272 -45.23 11.61 -9.02
N LYS A 273 -44.44 11.40 -7.97
CA LYS A 273 -43.65 10.18 -7.72
C LYS A 273 -44.52 8.92 -7.88
N LYS A 274 -44.32 8.17 -8.96
CA LYS A 274 -44.62 6.74 -8.94
C LYS A 274 -43.49 6.06 -8.18
N GLU A 275 -43.79 5.62 -6.96
CA GLU A 275 -42.86 4.81 -6.17
C GLU A 275 -42.53 3.53 -6.92
N LYS A 276 -41.35 3.49 -7.55
CA LYS A 276 -40.73 2.21 -7.91
C LYS A 276 -40.24 1.54 -6.63
N PRO A 277 -40.41 0.21 -6.47
CA PRO A 277 -39.99 -0.48 -5.28
C PRO A 277 -38.48 -0.26 -5.08
N LYS A 278 -38.14 0.42 -3.98
CA LYS A 278 -36.76 0.57 -3.54
C LYS A 278 -36.17 -0.84 -3.43
N LYS A 279 -35.20 -1.18 -4.28
CA LYS A 279 -34.29 -2.28 -3.98
C LYS A 279 -33.62 -1.91 -2.65
N LYS A 280 -34.13 -2.49 -1.56
CA LYS A 280 -33.48 -2.45 -0.25
C LYS A 280 -32.01 -2.78 -0.49
N LYS A 281 -31.09 -1.93 0.00
CA LYS A 281 -29.69 -2.32 0.20
C LYS A 281 -29.76 -3.63 0.99
N LYS A 282 -29.58 -4.75 0.31
CA LYS A 282 -29.46 -6.04 0.98
C LYS A 282 -28.21 -5.92 1.83
N GLU A 283 -28.37 -6.02 3.15
CA GLU A 283 -27.30 -6.51 4.02
C GLU A 283 -26.62 -7.67 3.30
N LYS A 284 -25.28 -7.70 3.30
CA LYS A 284 -24.46 -8.64 2.53
C LYS A 284 -24.71 -10.09 3.00
N LYS A 285 -25.86 -10.67 2.65
CA LYS A 285 -26.11 -12.11 2.68
C LYS A 285 -25.22 -12.69 1.59
N ILE A 286 -24.23 -13.48 1.99
CA ILE A 286 -23.30 -14.16 1.09
C ILE A 286 -24.14 -15.01 0.13
N SER A 287 -24.07 -14.70 -1.17
CA SER A 287 -24.80 -15.46 -2.19
C SER A 287 -24.06 -16.77 -2.42
N THR A 288 -24.69 -17.89 -2.06
CA THR A 288 -24.15 -19.25 -2.26
C THR A 288 -23.96 -19.61 -3.74
N LYS A 289 -24.57 -18.86 -4.68
CA LYS A 289 -24.40 -19.04 -6.14
C LYS A 289 -23.06 -18.50 -6.71
N THR A 290 -22.05 -18.26 -5.89
CA THR A 290 -20.78 -17.64 -6.33
C THR A 290 -19.65 -18.66 -6.41
N ASN A 291 -18.68 -18.42 -7.31
CA ASN A 291 -17.50 -19.26 -7.45
C ASN A 291 -16.84 -19.53 -6.08
N PRO A 292 -16.41 -20.77 -5.77
CA PRO A 292 -15.90 -21.15 -4.44
C PRO A 292 -14.73 -20.28 -3.98
N VAL A 293 -13.89 -19.82 -4.92
CA VAL A 293 -12.78 -18.89 -4.63
C VAL A 293 -13.30 -17.54 -4.10
N THR A 294 -14.37 -17.02 -4.71
CA THR A 294 -15.01 -15.76 -4.33
C THR A 294 -15.71 -15.89 -2.98
N TYR A 295 -16.43 -16.99 -2.78
CA TYR A 295 -17.10 -17.28 -1.50
C TYR A 295 -16.09 -17.35 -0.36
N LEU A 296 -15.02 -18.13 -0.53
CA LEU A 296 -13.93 -18.25 0.45
C LEU A 296 -13.28 -16.89 0.75
N THR A 297 -13.02 -16.08 -0.28
CA THR A 297 -12.44 -14.74 -0.10
C THR A 297 -13.35 -13.82 0.71
N GLN A 298 -14.67 -13.85 0.44
CA GLN A 298 -15.64 -13.05 1.18
C GLN A 298 -15.77 -13.52 2.64
N LEU A 299 -15.76 -14.84 2.86
CA LEU A 299 -15.85 -15.43 4.19
C LEU A 299 -14.68 -15.02 5.08
N ILE A 300 -13.46 -15.05 4.55
CA ILE A 300 -12.24 -14.68 5.29
C ILE A 300 -12.20 -13.18 5.59
N GLN A 301 -12.65 -12.35 4.64
CA GLN A 301 -12.81 -10.91 4.87
C GLN A 301 -13.80 -10.63 6.00
N LEU A 302 -14.90 -11.39 6.09
CA LEU A 302 -15.89 -11.25 7.16
C LEU A 302 -15.35 -11.75 8.50
N ARG A 303 -14.56 -12.84 8.50
CA ARG A 303 -13.89 -13.37 9.70
C ARG A 303 -12.68 -12.52 10.16
N LYS A 304 -12.29 -11.49 9.39
CA LYS A 304 -11.10 -10.65 9.65
C LYS A 304 -9.81 -11.48 9.79
N GLU A 305 -9.73 -12.61 9.09
CA GLU A 305 -8.56 -13.48 9.03
C GLU A 305 -7.57 -13.00 7.94
N PRO A 306 -6.28 -13.38 8.00
CA PRO A 306 -5.34 -13.05 6.94
C PRO A 306 -5.74 -13.69 5.61
N PRO A 307 -5.41 -13.06 4.47
CA PRO A 307 -5.86 -13.51 3.16
C PRO A 307 -5.28 -14.89 2.78
N VAL A 308 -6.07 -15.69 2.06
CA VAL A 308 -5.63 -17.00 1.54
C VAL A 308 -4.42 -16.85 0.63
N THR A 309 -3.38 -17.63 0.91
CA THR A 309 -2.23 -17.75 0.03
C THR A 309 -2.42 -18.94 -0.90
N TYR A 310 -2.29 -18.72 -2.22
CA TYR A 310 -2.36 -19.77 -3.24
C TYR A 310 -0.97 -20.02 -3.83
N THR A 311 -0.45 -21.22 -3.67
CA THR A 311 0.81 -21.65 -4.29
C THR A 311 0.53 -22.70 -5.37
N MET A 312 1.20 -22.60 -6.51
CA MET A 312 0.97 -23.47 -7.66
C MET A 312 2.16 -24.40 -7.89
N LYS A 313 1.88 -25.68 -8.09
CA LYS A 313 2.83 -26.71 -8.53
C LYS A 313 2.30 -27.30 -9.84
N ALA A 314 3.09 -27.24 -10.91
CA ALA A 314 2.73 -27.87 -12.18
C ALA A 314 3.25 -29.31 -12.17
N ILE A 315 2.37 -30.26 -12.50
CA ILE A 315 2.70 -31.69 -12.53
C ILE A 315 2.42 -32.22 -13.94
N PRO A 316 3.34 -33.00 -14.54
CA PRO A 316 3.05 -33.69 -15.79
C PRO A 316 1.92 -34.71 -15.57
N GLY A 317 0.87 -34.68 -16.39
CA GLY A 317 -0.25 -35.61 -16.28
C GLY A 317 0.03 -36.97 -16.93
N ASP A 318 -0.60 -38.01 -16.39
CA ASP A 318 -0.31 -39.42 -16.69
C ASP A 318 -0.84 -39.92 -18.04
N GLN A 319 -1.68 -39.15 -18.74
CA GLN A 319 -2.23 -39.54 -20.05
C GLN A 319 -2.03 -38.40 -21.05
N SER A 320 -1.24 -38.65 -22.10
CA SER A 320 -1.03 -37.75 -23.25
C SER A 320 -0.20 -36.48 -23.04
N GLY A 321 0.53 -36.32 -21.94
CA GLY A 321 1.37 -35.13 -21.71
C GLY A 321 0.57 -33.86 -21.41
N ALA A 322 -0.71 -33.99 -21.05
CA ALA A 322 -1.54 -32.88 -20.59
C ALA A 322 -1.04 -32.40 -19.21
N LEU A 323 -0.81 -31.10 -19.07
CA LEU A 323 -0.37 -30.50 -17.82
C LEU A 323 -1.51 -30.50 -16.79
N LEU A 324 -1.28 -31.09 -15.62
CA LEU A 324 -2.14 -30.96 -14.46
C LEU A 324 -1.63 -29.82 -13.57
N PHE A 325 -2.56 -28.99 -13.12
CA PHE A 325 -2.25 -27.92 -12.18
C PHE A 325 -2.67 -28.36 -10.79
N GLN A 326 -1.72 -28.36 -9.86
CA GLN A 326 -1.97 -28.53 -8.44
C GLN A 326 -1.80 -27.17 -7.75
N ILE A 327 -2.83 -26.74 -7.02
CA ILE A 327 -2.82 -25.49 -6.27
C ILE A 327 -3.05 -25.81 -4.80
N GLU A 328 -2.15 -25.34 -3.95
CA GLU A 328 -2.27 -25.41 -2.50
C GLU A 328 -2.79 -24.06 -1.98
N ALA A 329 -3.94 -24.07 -1.32
CA ALA A 329 -4.54 -22.93 -0.66
C ALA A 329 -4.29 -23.04 0.85
N ALA A 330 -3.71 -21.99 1.43
CA ALA A 330 -3.33 -21.95 2.83
C ALA A 330 -3.93 -20.72 3.54
N ILE A 331 -4.54 -20.98 4.69
CA ILE A 331 -4.95 -20.02 5.72
C ILE A 331 -4.22 -20.43 7.00
N THR A 332 -3.98 -19.50 7.93
CA THR A 332 -3.23 -19.67 9.20
C THR A 332 -2.99 -21.12 9.64
N ASN A 333 -4.06 -21.85 9.96
CA ASN A 333 -4.00 -23.22 10.48
C ASN A 333 -4.55 -24.29 9.53
N PHE A 334 -5.08 -23.91 8.36
CA PHE A 334 -5.71 -24.82 7.41
C PHE A 334 -5.03 -24.78 6.05
N LYS A 335 -4.71 -25.95 5.52
CA LYS A 335 -4.15 -26.10 4.18
C LYS A 335 -4.96 -27.12 3.42
N SER A 336 -5.22 -26.83 2.16
CA SER A 336 -5.89 -27.75 1.25
C SER A 336 -5.21 -27.70 -0.11
N VAL A 337 -5.31 -28.80 -0.83
CA VAL A 337 -4.78 -28.93 -2.18
C VAL A 337 -5.94 -29.20 -3.13
N GLY A 338 -5.93 -28.55 -4.28
CA GLY A 338 -6.85 -28.81 -5.38
C GLY A 338 -6.10 -29.06 -6.68
N CYS A 339 -6.56 -30.06 -7.43
CA CYS A 339 -6.03 -30.39 -8.75
C CYS A 339 -7.07 -30.06 -9.83
N GLY A 340 -6.61 -29.75 -11.04
CA GLY A 340 -7.48 -29.53 -12.19
C GLY A 340 -6.70 -29.42 -13.49
N HIS A 341 -7.40 -29.54 -14.62
CA HIS A 341 -6.79 -29.42 -15.95
C HIS A 341 -6.50 -27.96 -16.32
N SER A 342 -7.09 -27.00 -15.58
CA SER A 342 -6.77 -25.58 -15.70
C SER A 342 -6.37 -24.97 -14.36
N LYS A 343 -5.54 -23.91 -14.40
CA LYS A 343 -5.19 -23.12 -13.20
C LYS A 343 -6.41 -22.56 -12.47
N ARG A 344 -7.49 -22.26 -13.21
CA ARG A 344 -8.73 -21.71 -12.65
C ARG A 344 -9.51 -22.79 -11.88
N GLU A 345 -9.59 -23.98 -12.46
CA GLU A 345 -10.25 -25.14 -11.86
C GLU A 345 -9.49 -25.68 -10.65
N ALA A 346 -8.17 -25.86 -10.77
CA ALA A 346 -7.32 -26.26 -9.65
C ALA A 346 -7.45 -25.30 -8.46
N LYS A 347 -7.58 -23.99 -8.73
CA LYS A 347 -7.78 -22.95 -7.71
C LYS A 347 -9.16 -23.02 -7.07
N ALA A 348 -10.19 -23.28 -7.87
CA ALA A 348 -11.56 -23.48 -7.39
C ALA A 348 -11.67 -24.72 -6.50
N ASN A 349 -11.05 -25.83 -6.91
CA ASN A 349 -11.01 -27.07 -6.16
C ASN A 349 -10.22 -26.92 -4.85
N ALA A 350 -9.09 -26.19 -4.88
CA ALA A 350 -8.33 -25.90 -3.67
C ALA A 350 -9.15 -25.08 -2.67
N ALA A 351 -9.86 -24.05 -3.17
CA ALA A 351 -10.75 -23.24 -2.35
C ALA A 351 -11.93 -24.04 -1.77
N MET A 352 -12.52 -24.95 -2.55
CA MET A 352 -13.60 -25.84 -2.11
C MET A 352 -13.14 -26.78 -1.01
N ASN A 353 -11.99 -27.43 -1.16
CA ASN A 353 -11.42 -28.30 -0.13
C ASN A 353 -11.07 -27.53 1.15
N LEU A 354 -10.69 -26.25 1.03
CA LEU A 354 -10.44 -25.39 2.18
C LEU A 354 -11.73 -24.98 2.90
N LEU A 355 -12.82 -24.76 2.15
CA LEU A 355 -14.13 -24.51 2.74
C LEU A 355 -14.65 -25.74 3.49
N LYS A 356 -14.44 -26.94 2.92
CA LYS A 356 -14.77 -28.22 3.57
C LYS A 356 -14.00 -28.39 4.88
N SER A 357 -12.70 -28.07 4.92
CA SER A 357 -11.93 -28.12 6.17
C SER A 357 -12.32 -27.03 7.19
N LEU A 358 -12.92 -25.93 6.74
CA LEU A 358 -13.54 -24.91 7.59
C LEU A 358 -14.97 -25.28 8.04
N GLY A 359 -15.44 -26.49 7.74
CA GLY A 359 -16.75 -27.01 8.15
C GLY A 359 -17.93 -26.51 7.30
N ILE A 360 -17.67 -26.02 6.09
CA ILE A 360 -18.70 -25.49 5.18
C ILE A 360 -18.71 -26.34 3.92
N ASP A 361 -19.68 -27.25 3.83
CA ASP A 361 -19.92 -28.03 2.63
C ASP A 361 -20.91 -27.31 1.70
N LEU A 362 -20.40 -26.75 0.61
CA LEU A 362 -21.22 -26.06 -0.39
C LEU A 362 -22.15 -27.03 -1.12
N ASP A 363 -21.75 -28.30 -1.26
CA ASP A 363 -22.52 -29.32 -2.01
C ASP A 363 -23.80 -29.69 -1.23
N GLU A 364 -23.71 -29.77 0.10
CA GLU A 364 -24.84 -30.06 0.99
C GLU A 364 -25.83 -28.88 1.09
N LEU A 365 -25.30 -27.64 1.06
CA LEU A 365 -26.10 -26.42 1.02
C LEU A 365 -26.88 -26.24 -0.29
N GLU A 366 -26.39 -26.78 -1.40
CA GLU A 366 -27.14 -26.85 -2.66
C GLU A 366 -28.19 -27.97 -2.64
N ALA A 367 -27.87 -29.13 -2.06
CA ALA A 367 -28.80 -30.27 -1.96
C ALA A 367 -30.00 -30.01 -1.01
N GLN A 368 -29.80 -29.28 0.08
CA GLN A 368 -30.91 -28.89 0.97
C GLN A 368 -31.86 -27.90 0.29
N LYS A 369 -31.33 -27.09 -0.64
CA LYS A 369 -32.10 -26.08 -1.38
C LYS A 369 -32.93 -26.66 -2.52
N THR A 370 -32.44 -27.72 -3.17
CA THR A 370 -33.22 -28.46 -4.17
C THR A 370 -34.36 -29.25 -3.52
N ARG A 371 -34.16 -29.78 -2.31
CA ARG A 371 -35.24 -30.41 -1.52
C ARG A 371 -36.34 -29.42 -1.11
N SER A 372 -35.98 -28.22 -0.66
CA SER A 372 -36.98 -27.19 -0.30
C SER A 372 -37.80 -26.68 -1.50
N LEU A 373 -37.25 -26.71 -2.72
CA LEU A 373 -37.96 -26.28 -3.93
C LEU A 373 -39.01 -27.30 -4.39
N HIS A 374 -38.84 -28.58 -4.06
CA HIS A 374 -39.78 -29.64 -4.42
C HIS A 374 -40.98 -29.72 -3.47
N GLU A 375 -40.79 -29.37 -2.19
CA GLU A 375 -41.90 -29.24 -1.23
C GLU A 375 -42.77 -28.00 -1.51
N ASP A 376 -42.17 -26.89 -1.99
CA ASP A 376 -42.89 -25.66 -2.37
C ASP A 376 -43.72 -25.80 -3.68
N GLU A 377 -43.44 -26.81 -4.52
CA GLU A 377 -44.24 -27.12 -5.73
C GLU A 377 -45.50 -27.94 -5.39
N LEU A 378 -45.43 -28.85 -4.41
CA LEU A 378 -46.58 -29.66 -3.98
C LEU A 378 -47.63 -28.88 -3.18
N VAL A 379 -47.24 -27.76 -2.54
CA VAL A 379 -48.16 -26.93 -1.74
C VAL A 379 -48.92 -25.89 -2.59
N LYS A 380 -48.54 -25.70 -3.87
CA LYS A 380 -49.20 -24.72 -4.76
C LYS A 380 -50.47 -25.21 -5.44
N ASP A 381 -50.65 -26.51 -5.61
CA ASP A 381 -51.83 -27.06 -6.31
C ASP A 381 -53.11 -27.12 -5.45
N MET A 382 -53.01 -26.90 -4.14
CA MET A 382 -54.16 -27.02 -3.23
C MET A 382 -54.83 -25.69 -2.84
N ASN A 383 -54.32 -24.52 -3.27
CA ASN A 383 -54.77 -23.23 -2.72
C ASN A 383 -55.32 -22.22 -3.75
N GLU A 384 -55.66 -22.63 -4.98
CA GLU A 384 -56.30 -21.77 -6.00
C GLU A 384 -57.83 -21.76 -6.00
N LYS A 385 -58.48 -22.28 -4.94
CA LYS A 385 -59.91 -22.05 -4.72
C LYS A 385 -60.14 -21.52 -3.32
N PHE A 386 -60.05 -20.20 -3.15
CA PHE A 386 -61.05 -19.36 -2.47
C PHE A 386 -60.55 -17.92 -2.42
N SER A 387 -61.31 -17.04 -3.04
CA SER A 387 -61.06 -15.62 -3.14
C SER A 387 -61.82 -14.84 -2.05
N THR A 388 -61.28 -13.64 -1.74
CA THR A 388 -61.95 -12.41 -1.26
C THR A 388 -62.06 -12.07 0.24
N SER A 389 -61.58 -10.83 0.53
CA SER A 389 -61.90 -9.92 1.66
C SER A 389 -61.46 -10.38 3.08
N SER A 390 -60.79 -9.61 3.94
CA SER A 390 -61.09 -8.25 4.41
C SER A 390 -59.94 -7.67 5.28
N LYS A 391 -59.93 -6.33 5.34
CA LYS A 391 -59.31 -5.37 6.28
C LYS A 391 -58.72 -5.82 7.64
N ALA A 392 -57.58 -5.18 7.93
CA ALA A 392 -57.16 -4.49 9.17
C ALA A 392 -57.06 -5.26 10.50
N VAL A 393 -55.92 -5.09 11.19
CA VAL A 393 -55.75 -4.44 12.52
C VAL A 393 -54.29 -4.63 12.97
N GLY A 394 -53.69 -3.56 13.49
CA GLY A 394 -52.34 -3.58 14.07
C GLY A 394 -52.33 -4.19 15.46
N SER A 395 -51.18 -4.76 15.85
CA SER A 395 -50.85 -4.97 17.24
C SER A 395 -49.34 -4.97 17.42
N SER A 396 -48.89 -4.06 18.27
CA SER A 396 -47.54 -3.92 18.79
C SER A 396 -47.24 -5.11 19.71
N ILE A 397 -46.13 -5.82 19.45
CA ILE A 397 -45.55 -6.75 20.42
C ILE A 397 -44.11 -6.32 20.67
N SER A 398 -43.94 -5.72 21.84
CA SER A 398 -42.70 -5.58 22.59
C SER A 398 -41.99 -6.92 22.73
N ARG A 399 -40.71 -6.98 22.38
CA ARG A 399 -39.81 -8.08 22.78
C ARG A 399 -38.82 -7.53 23.79
N SER A 400 -39.18 -7.69 25.06
CA SER A 400 -38.28 -7.71 26.20
C SER A 400 -37.34 -8.91 26.12
N ILE A 401 -36.19 -8.73 26.76
CA ILE A 401 -34.95 -9.48 26.65
C ILE A 401 -35.00 -10.67 27.62
N ASP A 402 -34.98 -11.89 27.10
CA ASP A 402 -34.64 -13.10 27.87
C ASP A 402 -33.21 -13.52 27.51
N THR A 403 -32.23 -13.01 28.26
CA THR A 403 -30.78 -13.27 28.07
C THR A 403 -30.22 -14.41 28.93
N SER A 404 -31.02 -15.09 29.74
CA SER A 404 -30.48 -16.08 30.70
C SER A 404 -30.50 -17.55 30.23
N ALA A 405 -31.20 -17.90 29.13
CA ALA A 405 -31.44 -19.30 28.77
C ALA A 405 -30.68 -19.83 27.53
N LYS A 406 -29.71 -19.08 26.98
CA LYS A 406 -29.05 -19.44 25.69
C LYS A 406 -27.55 -19.75 25.78
N LEU A 407 -27.01 -19.90 26.99
CA LEU A 407 -25.56 -20.08 27.24
C LEU A 407 -25.12 -21.54 27.46
N GLU A 408 -26.02 -22.52 27.39
CA GLU A 408 -25.64 -23.94 27.46
C GLU A 408 -25.55 -24.58 26.07
N LYS A 409 -24.60 -24.13 25.24
CA LYS A 409 -24.20 -24.87 24.03
C LYS A 409 -22.68 -24.93 23.89
N ASN A 410 -22.17 -26.14 24.16
CA ASN A 410 -20.90 -26.76 23.74
C ASN A 410 -19.63 -25.89 23.79
N PHE A 411 -19.03 -25.78 24.97
CA PHE A 411 -17.60 -25.49 25.09
C PHE A 411 -16.93 -26.67 25.78
N ASP A 412 -15.98 -27.30 25.10
CA ASP A 412 -15.32 -28.52 25.54
C ASP A 412 -14.24 -28.26 26.62
N SER A 413 -13.83 -27.00 26.80
CA SER A 413 -12.78 -26.59 27.74
C SER A 413 -13.08 -25.24 28.43
N ALA A 414 -12.76 -25.15 29.72
CA ALA A 414 -12.82 -23.94 30.55
C ALA A 414 -11.98 -22.80 29.99
N LYS A 415 -10.85 -23.09 29.36
CA LYS A 415 -10.06 -22.10 28.64
C LYS A 415 -10.86 -21.45 27.50
N GLN A 416 -11.56 -22.25 26.69
CA GLN A 416 -12.38 -21.74 25.58
C GLN A 416 -13.54 -20.88 26.08
N LYS A 417 -14.20 -21.31 27.16
CA LYS A 417 -15.27 -20.53 27.83
C LYS A 417 -14.74 -19.15 28.27
N LEU A 418 -13.57 -19.11 28.91
CA LEU A 418 -13.00 -17.87 29.41
C LEU A 418 -12.54 -16.93 28.29
N GLU A 419 -11.92 -17.45 27.23
CA GLU A 419 -11.53 -16.66 26.05
C GLU A 419 -12.75 -16.05 25.34
N TYR A 420 -13.87 -16.79 25.28
CA TYR A 420 -15.11 -16.29 24.72
C TYR A 420 -15.70 -15.15 25.56
N ILE A 421 -15.74 -15.29 26.88
CA ILE A 421 -16.21 -14.23 27.80
C ILE A 421 -15.31 -12.99 27.70
N ALA A 422 -13.99 -13.18 27.63
CA ALA A 422 -13.04 -12.08 27.45
C ALA A 422 -13.29 -11.28 26.16
N GLN A 423 -13.68 -11.94 25.07
CA GLN A 423 -14.06 -11.27 23.82
C GLN A 423 -15.38 -10.50 23.93
N LEU A 424 -16.35 -11.00 24.70
CA LEU A 424 -17.65 -10.34 24.89
C LEU A 424 -17.54 -9.11 25.79
N GLU A 425 -16.85 -9.25 26.92
CA GLU A 425 -16.71 -8.20 27.95
C GLU A 425 -15.53 -7.26 27.66
N GLY A 426 -14.65 -7.60 26.71
CA GLY A 426 -13.59 -6.73 26.22
C GLY A 426 -12.34 -6.64 27.12
N PHE A 427 -12.09 -7.62 27.98
CA PHE A 427 -10.87 -7.68 28.81
C PHE A 427 -9.81 -8.60 28.20
N GLN A 428 -8.52 -8.36 28.50
CA GLN A 428 -7.40 -9.13 27.96
C GLN A 428 -6.98 -10.26 28.91
N LEU A 429 -6.56 -11.40 28.34
CA LEU A 429 -6.05 -12.58 29.04
C LEU A 429 -4.58 -12.83 28.67
N MET A 430 -3.73 -13.14 29.65
CA MET A 430 -2.35 -13.58 29.42
C MET A 430 -2.03 -14.82 30.24
N PHE A 431 -1.53 -15.88 29.59
CA PHE A 431 -1.03 -17.09 30.26
C PHE A 431 0.50 -17.08 30.30
N ASN A 432 1.07 -17.31 31.47
CA ASN A 432 2.50 -17.46 31.69
C ASN A 432 2.78 -18.84 32.32
N ASP A 433 3.51 -19.71 31.61
CA ASP A 433 3.70 -21.10 32.01
C ASP A 433 5.10 -21.34 32.60
N PHE A 434 5.16 -22.17 33.63
CA PHE A 434 6.34 -22.55 34.38
C PHE A 434 6.39 -24.07 34.56
N VAL A 435 7.58 -24.64 34.58
CA VAL A 435 7.80 -26.07 34.90
C VAL A 435 8.33 -26.14 36.33
N LYS A 436 7.62 -26.80 37.24
CA LYS A 436 7.95 -26.77 38.68
C LYS A 436 9.00 -27.80 39.09
N ASN A 437 9.08 -28.98 38.44
CA ASN A 437 10.02 -30.04 38.84
C ASN A 437 10.67 -30.71 37.62
N LYS A 438 12.02 -30.79 37.61
CA LYS A 438 12.83 -31.45 36.57
C LYS A 438 13.46 -32.79 37.02
N LYS A 439 13.24 -33.22 38.27
CA LYS A 439 14.02 -34.31 38.89
C LYS A 439 13.33 -35.67 38.93
N ASP A 440 12.00 -35.73 38.89
CA ASP A 440 11.26 -36.98 38.77
C ASP A 440 10.53 -36.99 37.42
N ASN A 441 10.46 -38.14 36.75
CA ASN A 441 9.91 -38.33 35.40
C ASN A 441 8.38 -38.01 35.26
N ARG A 442 7.81 -37.18 36.13
CA ARG A 442 6.49 -36.56 36.02
C ARG A 442 6.66 -35.04 36.07
N GLY A 443 6.65 -34.40 34.90
CA GLY A 443 6.78 -32.95 34.81
C GLY A 443 5.49 -32.28 35.29
N GLU A 444 5.51 -31.67 36.48
CA GLU A 444 4.41 -30.81 36.93
C GLU A 444 4.54 -29.42 36.29
N PHE A 445 3.50 -29.01 35.56
CA PHE A 445 3.38 -27.70 34.93
C PHE A 445 2.52 -26.77 35.78
N SER A 446 2.88 -25.49 35.83
CA SER A 446 2.15 -24.43 36.52
C SER A 446 1.93 -23.27 35.57
N SER A 447 0.69 -22.80 35.42
CA SER A 447 0.35 -21.65 34.58
C SER A 447 -0.26 -20.55 35.42
N ASN A 448 0.23 -19.32 35.26
CA ASN A 448 -0.36 -18.11 35.83
C ASN A 448 -1.16 -17.41 34.73
N LEU A 449 -2.43 -17.16 35.00
CA LEU A 449 -3.37 -16.47 34.15
C LEU A 449 -3.60 -15.06 34.71
N SER A 450 -3.22 -14.03 33.97
CA SER A 450 -3.48 -12.63 34.29
C SER A 450 -4.68 -12.13 33.48
N ILE A 451 -5.66 -11.57 34.17
CA ILE A 451 -6.88 -10.97 33.61
C ILE A 451 -6.80 -9.46 33.83
N PHE A 452 -6.78 -8.71 32.74
CA PHE A 452 -6.66 -7.25 32.76
C PHE A 452 -8.03 -6.59 32.88
N THR A 453 -8.62 -6.72 34.07
CA THR A 453 -9.81 -5.99 34.52
C THR A 453 -9.40 -4.81 35.41
N THR A 454 -10.34 -3.96 35.81
CA THR A 454 -10.13 -2.92 36.82
C THR A 454 -10.82 -3.34 38.13
N PRO A 455 -10.12 -3.89 39.13
CA PRO A 455 -8.67 -4.12 39.26
C PRO A 455 -8.16 -5.39 38.53
N PRO A 456 -6.85 -5.49 38.24
CA PRO A 456 -6.28 -6.65 37.53
C PRO A 456 -6.20 -7.87 38.46
N GLU A 457 -6.60 -9.03 37.95
CA GLU A 457 -6.67 -10.28 38.72
C GLU A 457 -5.71 -11.34 38.17
N VAL A 458 -5.17 -12.18 39.05
CA VAL A 458 -4.24 -13.26 38.67
C VAL A 458 -4.66 -14.59 39.29
N TYR A 459 -4.66 -15.65 38.47
CA TYR A 459 -5.08 -17.00 38.84
C TYR A 459 -3.99 -18.02 38.51
N GLN A 460 -3.68 -18.93 39.45
CA GLN A 460 -2.67 -19.98 39.24
C GLN A 460 -3.32 -21.37 39.09
N GLY A 461 -2.93 -22.09 38.05
CA GLY A 461 -3.30 -23.49 37.80
C GLY A 461 -2.07 -24.39 37.74
N SER A 462 -2.24 -25.66 38.12
CA SER A 462 -1.23 -26.71 38.02
C SER A 462 -1.81 -27.93 37.33
N GLY A 463 -0.98 -28.69 36.63
CA GLY A 463 -1.39 -29.92 35.95
C GLY A 463 -0.23 -30.72 35.37
N ASP A 464 -0.53 -31.92 34.88
CA ASP A 464 0.44 -32.86 34.32
C ASP A 464 0.87 -32.51 32.87
N SER A 465 0.24 -31.50 32.27
CA SER A 465 0.61 -30.89 31.00
C SER A 465 0.39 -29.37 31.06
N VAL A 466 1.03 -28.63 30.15
CA VAL A 466 0.80 -27.17 30.01
C VAL A 466 -0.66 -26.84 29.71
N GLU A 467 -1.34 -27.71 28.96
CA GLU A 467 -2.75 -27.54 28.64
C GLU A 467 -3.63 -27.77 29.88
N ALA A 468 -3.35 -28.80 30.67
CA ALA A 468 -4.04 -29.08 31.91
C ALA A 468 -3.82 -27.99 32.98
N SER A 469 -2.62 -27.43 33.07
CA SER A 469 -2.33 -26.33 34.00
C SER A 469 -3.05 -25.03 33.62
N ARG A 470 -3.13 -24.72 32.32
CA ARG A 470 -3.91 -23.58 31.79
C ARG A 470 -5.41 -23.77 32.01
N GLU A 471 -5.92 -24.97 31.74
CA GLU A 471 -7.33 -25.32 31.96
C GLU A 471 -7.75 -25.15 33.42
N ASN A 472 -6.90 -25.59 34.36
CA ASN A 472 -7.12 -25.41 35.79
C ASN A 472 -7.09 -23.93 36.21
N ALA A 473 -6.16 -23.13 35.65
CA ALA A 473 -6.12 -21.68 35.87
C ALA A 473 -7.40 -21.00 35.37
N SER A 474 -7.87 -21.35 34.16
CA SER A 474 -9.09 -20.83 33.56
C SER A 474 -10.35 -21.23 34.34
N SER A 475 -10.42 -22.47 34.84
CA SER A 475 -11.55 -22.93 35.66
C SER A 475 -11.65 -22.13 36.98
N LYS A 476 -10.52 -21.84 37.62
CA LYS A 476 -10.48 -21.00 38.83
C LYS A 476 -10.93 -19.57 38.56
N ALA A 477 -10.47 -18.98 37.46
CA ALA A 477 -10.90 -17.65 37.02
C ALA A 477 -12.42 -17.59 36.78
N LEU A 478 -12.98 -18.56 36.04
CA LEU A 478 -14.42 -18.62 35.79
C LEU A 478 -15.23 -18.75 37.07
N LYS A 479 -14.81 -19.62 38.00
CA LYS A 479 -15.47 -19.77 39.30
C LYS A 479 -15.48 -18.47 40.12
N ALA A 480 -14.38 -17.72 40.09
CA ALA A 480 -14.30 -16.44 40.77
C ALA A 480 -15.20 -15.38 40.12
N MET A 481 -15.26 -15.34 38.79
CA MET A 481 -16.17 -14.46 38.04
C MET A 481 -17.64 -14.76 38.35
N PHE A 482 -18.05 -16.04 38.36
CA PHE A 482 -19.40 -16.44 38.74
C PHE A 482 -19.75 -16.03 40.18
N LYS A 483 -18.84 -16.27 41.13
CA LYS A 483 -19.04 -15.90 42.53
C LYS A 483 -19.15 -14.37 42.73
N ASN A 484 -18.41 -13.59 41.95
CA ASN A 484 -18.50 -12.13 41.98
C ASN A 484 -19.79 -11.62 41.32
N ALA A 485 -20.27 -12.28 40.26
CA ALA A 485 -21.55 -11.97 39.62
C ALA A 485 -22.73 -12.20 40.56
N GLU A 486 -22.75 -13.30 41.31
CA GLU A 486 -23.77 -13.60 42.33
C GLU A 486 -23.81 -12.53 43.44
N LYS A 487 -22.65 -12.14 43.97
CA LYS A 487 -22.57 -11.06 44.98
C LYS A 487 -23.06 -9.70 44.47
N THR A 488 -22.84 -9.41 43.18
CA THR A 488 -23.27 -8.14 42.58
C THR A 488 -24.79 -8.06 42.44
N LEU A 489 -25.46 -9.21 42.29
CA LEU A 489 -26.92 -9.29 42.21
C LEU A 489 -27.59 -9.13 43.58
N GLU A 490 -27.01 -9.68 44.65
CA GLU A 490 -27.53 -9.55 46.03
C GLU A 490 -27.43 -8.11 46.58
N THR A 491 -26.47 -7.30 46.11
CA THR A 491 -26.33 -5.90 46.53
C THR A 491 -27.28 -4.91 45.83
N LYS A 492 -28.08 -5.39 44.86
CA LYS A 492 -29.02 -4.57 44.07
C LYS A 492 -30.50 -4.83 44.39
N THR A 493 -30.77 -5.66 45.40
CA THR A 493 -32.08 -5.83 46.05
C THR A 493 -32.02 -5.22 47.43
#